data_AF-A0A843XKX9-F1
#
_entry.id   AF-A0A843XKX9-F1
#
_cell.length_a   1.000
_cell.length_b   1.000
_cell.length_c   1.000
_cell.angle_alpha   90.00
_cell.angle_beta   90.00
_cell.angle_gamma   90.00
#
_symmetry.space_group_name_H-M   'P 1'
#
loop_
_entity.id
_entity.type
_entity.pdbx_description
1 polymer ?
#
loop_
_entity_poly.entity_id
_entity_poly.type
_entity_poly.pdbx_seq_one_letter_code
_entity_poly.pdbx_strand_id
1 'polypeptide(L)' 'MEDDKKKISLNCKAKSILCCALSKKEFNRISSCKSAMQMWEKLRITYEGTDKVKETRIDILVTQYERF' A
#
# COMPACT_ATOMS: atom_id res chain seq x y z
N MET A 1 3.72 -27.28 6.37
CA MET A 1 2.96 -27.75 5.18
C MET A 1 1.49 -27.34 5.24
N GLU A 2 0.77 -27.55 6.35
CA GLU A 2 -0.63 -27.09 6.50
C GLU A 2 -0.74 -25.56 6.65
N ASP A 3 0.18 -24.96 7.41
CA ASP A 3 0.29 -23.50 7.55
C ASP A 3 0.60 -22.78 6.22
N ASP A 4 1.45 -23.38 5.37
CA ASP A 4 1.78 -22.84 4.05
C ASP A 4 0.55 -22.82 3.14
N LYS A 5 -0.24 -23.90 3.13
CA LYS A 5 -1.51 -23.98 2.40
C LYS A 5 -2.50 -22.92 2.89
N LYS A 6 -2.60 -22.74 4.21
CA LYS A 6 -3.45 -21.70 4.81
C LYS A 6 -3.00 -20.29 4.40
N LYS A 7 -1.71 -20.01 4.42
CA LYS A 7 -1.13 -18.72 4.01
C LYS A 7 -1.39 -18.42 2.52
N ILE A 8 -1.21 -19.41 1.65
CA ILE A 8 -1.51 -19.28 0.21
C ILE A 8 -3.00 -19.00 0.01
N SER A 9 -3.88 -19.74 0.68
CA SER A 9 -5.34 -19.55 0.59
C SER A 9 -5.76 -18.15 1.02
N LEU A 10 -5.24 -17.66 2.16
CA LEU A 10 -5.50 -16.30 2.65
C LEU A 10 -4.99 -15.24 1.67
N ASN A 11 -3.79 -15.41 1.13
CA ASN A 11 -3.25 -14.50 0.13
C ASN A 11 -4.11 -14.48 -1.14
N CYS A 12 -4.58 -15.63 -1.64
CA CYS A 12 -5.48 -15.70 -2.79
C CYS A 12 -6.81 -14.98 -2.53
N LYS A 13 -7.42 -15.20 -1.36
CA LYS A 13 -8.66 -14.51 -0.96
C LYS A 13 -8.46 -13.00 -0.90
N ALA A 14 -7.39 -12.54 -0.24
CA ALA A 14 -7.08 -11.12 -0.13
C ALA A 14 -6.81 -10.49 -1.51
N LYS A 15 -6.09 -11.17 -2.41
CA LYS A 15 -5.91 -10.72 -3.80
C LYS A 15 -7.26 -10.58 -4.51
N SER A 16 -8.15 -11.56 -4.39
CA SER A 16 -9.48 -11.50 -5.01
C SER A 16 -10.29 -10.30 -4.51
N ILE A 17 -10.32 -10.06 -3.20
CA ILE A 17 -11.05 -8.94 -2.61
C ILE A 17 -10.48 -7.61 -3.11
N LEU A 18 -9.15 -7.46 -3.10
CA LEU A 18 -8.47 -6.27 -3.62
C LEU A 18 -8.80 -6.05 -5.11
N CYS A 19 -8.74 -7.09 -5.94
CA CYS A 19 -9.08 -6.97 -7.37
C CYS A 19 -10.53 -6.51 -7.59
N CYS A 20 -11.48 -7.03 -6.80
CA CYS A 20 -12.89 -6.65 -6.91
C CYS A 20 -13.17 -5.22 -6.46
N ALA A 21 -12.44 -4.71 -5.46
CA ALA A 21 -12.64 -3.37 -4.93
C ALA A 21 -12.02 -2.26 -5.80
N LEU A 22 -11.10 -2.60 -6.72
CA LEU A 22 -10.32 -1.64 -7.47
C LEU A 22 -10.89 -1.37 -8.85
N SER A 23 -10.76 -0.12 -9.29
CA SER A 23 -11.00 0.24 -10.69
C SER A 23 -9.93 -0.38 -11.60
N LYS A 24 -10.24 -0.53 -12.90
CA LYS A 24 -9.30 -1.07 -13.90
C LYS A 24 -7.97 -0.31 -13.94
N LYS A 25 -8.00 1.01 -13.71
CA LYS A 25 -6.80 1.87 -13.66
C LYS A 25 -5.91 1.52 -12.47
N GLU A 26 -6.50 1.38 -11.30
CA GLU A 26 -5.79 1.04 -10.06
C GLU A 26 -5.25 -0.38 -10.12
N PHE A 27 -6.04 -1.32 -10.65
CA PHE A 27 -5.61 -2.69 -10.85
C PHE A 27 -4.38 -2.77 -11.78
N ASN A 28 -4.37 -2.04 -12.91
CA ASN A 28 -3.23 -2.00 -13.82
C ASN A 28 -1.93 -1.54 -13.13
N ARG A 29 -2.02 -0.68 -12.10
CA ARG A 29 -0.87 -0.16 -11.36
C ARG A 29 -0.27 -1.17 -10.37
N ILE A 30 -1.08 -2.12 -9.90
CA ILE A 30 -0.70 -3.14 -8.91
C ILE A 30 -0.67 -4.57 -9.50
N SER A 31 -0.95 -4.73 -10.79
CA SER A 31 -1.05 -6.03 -11.47
C SER A 31 0.23 -6.86 -11.42
N SER A 32 1.40 -6.21 -11.30
CA SER A 32 2.71 -6.85 -11.18
C SER A 32 3.06 -7.33 -9.76
N CYS A 33 2.22 -7.06 -8.76
CA CYS A 33 2.47 -7.45 -7.38
C CYS A 33 2.21 -8.96 -7.16
N LYS A 34 3.13 -9.63 -6.44
CA LYS A 34 3.07 -11.09 -6.25
C LYS A 34 2.13 -11.48 -5.10
N SER A 35 2.11 -10.69 -4.03
CA SER A 35 1.28 -10.93 -2.85
C SER A 35 0.22 -9.84 -2.64
N ALA A 36 -0.85 -10.19 -1.92
CA ALA A 36 -1.86 -9.22 -1.48
C ALA A 36 -1.25 -8.10 -0.63
N MET A 37 -0.24 -8.42 0.18
CA MET A 37 0.48 -7.42 0.98
C MET A 37 1.21 -6.40 0.10
N GLN A 38 1.89 -6.84 -0.97
CA GLN A 38 2.53 -5.94 -1.92
C GLN A 38 1.51 -5.07 -2.66
N MET A 39 0.36 -5.64 -3.03
CA MET A 39 -0.75 -4.90 -3.63
C MET A 39 -1.26 -3.81 -2.69
N TRP A 40 -1.54 -4.17 -1.43
CA TRP A 40 -1.99 -3.26 -0.38
C TRP A 40 -0.99 -2.14 -0.11
N GLU A 41 0.29 -2.47 0.05
CA GLU A 41 1.33 -1.49 0.35
C GLU A 41 1.48 -0.45 -0.77
N LYS A 42 1.40 -0.90 -2.03
CA LYS A 42 1.48 0.00 -3.18
C LYS A 42 0.29 0.95 -3.27
N LEU A 43 -0.91 0.48 -2.91
CA LEU A 43 -2.10 1.33 -2.78
C LEU A 43 -1.90 2.35 -1.64
N ARG A 44 -1.53 1.88 -0.45
CA ARG A 44 -1.26 2.75 0.72
C ARG A 44 -0.29 3.87 0.37
N ILE A 45 0.86 3.55 -0.21
CA ILE A 45 1.86 4.54 -0.64
C ILE A 45 1.30 5.51 -1.68
N THR A 46 0.47 5.04 -2.61
CA THR A 46 -0.08 5.88 -3.68
C THR A 46 -1.09 6.91 -3.14
N TYR A 47 -1.91 6.54 -2.16
CA TYR A 47 -2.98 7.39 -1.63
C TYR A 47 -2.55 8.20 -0.39
N GLU A 48 -1.81 7.59 0.53
CA GLU A 48 -1.39 8.23 1.78
C GLU A 48 0.01 8.86 1.68
N GLY A 49 0.75 8.55 0.62
CA GLY A 49 2.18 8.88 0.52
C GLY A 49 3.06 7.91 1.30
N THR A 50 4.37 8.11 1.20
CA THR A 50 5.35 7.38 2.00
C THR A 50 5.54 8.06 3.35
N ASP A 51 6.03 7.31 4.34
CA ASP A 51 6.34 7.86 5.66
C ASP A 51 7.37 8.99 5.55
N LYS A 52 8.34 8.87 4.63
CA LYS A 52 9.30 9.93 4.30
C LYS A 52 8.64 11.22 3.83
N VAL A 53 7.59 11.15 3.01
CA VAL A 53 6.85 12.36 2.57
C VAL A 53 6.11 12.98 3.76
N LYS A 54 5.56 12.17 4.67
CA LYS A 54 4.93 12.64 5.89
C LYS A 54 5.95 13.34 6.81
N GLU A 55 7.12 12.73 7.04
CA GLU A 55 8.24 13.32 7.80
C GLU A 55 8.72 14.63 7.17
N THR A 56 8.96 14.65 5.86
CA THR A 56 9.42 15.86 5.16
C THR A 56 8.41 17.00 5.31
N ARG A 57 7.10 16.71 5.28
CA ARG A 57 6.06 17.72 5.52
C ARG A 57 6.12 18.27 6.94
N ILE A 58 6.37 17.42 7.94
CA ILE A 58 6.54 17.83 9.33
C ILE A 58 7.78 18.73 9.46
N ASP A 59 8.93 18.32 8.93
CA ASP A 59 10.17 19.08 9.00
C ASP A 59 10.03 20.47 8.36
N ILE A 60 9.35 20.57 7.21
CA ILE A 60 9.06 21.84 6.56
C ILE A 60 8.20 22.74 7.47
N LEU A 61 7.16 22.19 8.09
CA LEU A 61 6.27 22.95 8.98
C LEU A 61 7.00 23.42 10.24
N VAL A 62 7.82 22.55 10.85
CA VAL A 62 8.66 22.90 12.01
C VAL A 62 9.64 24.01 11.64
N THR A 63 10.34 23.87 10.50
CA THR A 63 11.27 24.90 10.02
C THR A 63 10.57 26.24 9.76
N GLN A 64 9.34 26.23 9.24
CA GLN A 64 8.56 27.46 9.05
C GLN A 64 8.16 28.09 10.38
N TYR A 65 7.75 27.28 11.36
CA TYR A 65 7.39 27.76 12.70
C TYR A 65 8.59 28.36 13.44
N GLU A 66 9.76 27.72 13.40
CA GLU A 66 10.98 28.22 14.07
C GLU A 66 11.56 29.48 13.42
N ARG A 67 11.20 29.78 12.17
CA ARG A 67 11.63 30.98 11.44
C ARG A 67 10.72 32.19 11.68
N PHE A 68 9.60 32.02 12.37
CA PHE A 68 8.71 33.10 12.81
C PHE A 68 9.15 33.64 14.18
#